data_AF-A0A545UFQ2-F1
#
_entry.id   AF-A0A545UFQ2-F1
#
_cell.length_a   1.000
_cell.length_b   1.000
_cell.length_c   1.000
_cell.angle_alpha   90.00
_cell.angle_beta   90.00
_cell.angle_gamma   90.00
#
_symmetry.space_group_name_H-M   'P 1'
#
loop_
_entity.id
_entity.type
_entity.pdbx_description
1 polymer ?
#
loop_
_entity_poly.entity_id
_entity_poly.type
_entity_poly.pdbx_seq_one_letter_code
_entity_poly.pdbx_strand_id
1 'polypeptide(L)'
;MKKISLILLFLPLAVDATEICGDWEKKIEPDMQINEADFTKENALNSHKTIGELIESGKFEWFQPLNHQKFIYGYLLKKRALNAIEARGEQEIKSLYAVEKFCRFIVEDAFYYD
;
A
#
# COMPACT_ATOMS: atom_id res chain seq x y z
N MET A 1 22.71 41.20 29.69
CA MET A 1 21.61 40.20 29.75
C MET A 1 21.59 39.45 28.42
N LYS A 2 22.23 38.27 28.33
CA LYS A 2 22.24 37.46 27.10
C LYS A 2 20.93 36.67 27.03
N LYS A 3 20.05 37.03 26.09
CA LYS A 3 18.84 36.28 25.78
C LYS A 3 19.25 35.02 25.03
N ILE A 4 19.27 33.86 25.70
CA ILE A 4 19.42 32.56 25.06
C ILE A 4 18.07 32.22 24.46
N SER A 5 17.95 32.33 23.14
CA SER A 5 16.76 31.94 22.40
C SER A 5 16.82 30.43 22.18
N LEU A 6 15.96 29.69 22.89
CA LEU A 6 15.86 28.25 22.80
C LEU A 6 15.00 27.90 21.57
N ILE A 7 15.65 27.56 20.46
CA ILE A 7 14.97 27.08 19.25
C ILE A 7 14.50 25.65 19.54
N LEU A 8 13.19 25.46 19.76
CA LEU A 8 12.58 24.14 19.75
C LEU A 8 12.66 23.59 18.31
N LEU A 9 13.64 22.72 18.06
CA LEU A 9 13.65 21.84 16.91
C LEU A 9 12.48 20.86 17.07
N PHE A 10 11.38 21.13 16.37
CA PHE A 10 10.37 20.12 16.08
C PHE A 10 11.03 19.07 15.20
N LEU A 11 11.59 18.03 15.83
CA LEU A 11 11.91 16.78 15.14
C LEU A 11 10.59 16.22 14.64
N PRO A 12 10.36 16.11 13.31
CA PRO A 12 9.25 15.33 12.83
C PRO A 12 9.51 13.90 13.31
N LEU A 13 8.64 13.40 14.19
CA LEU A 13 8.54 11.97 14.43
C LEU A 13 8.18 11.38 13.07
N ALA A 14 9.17 10.80 12.40
CA ALA A 14 8.91 9.87 11.31
C ALA A 14 8.10 8.74 11.97
N VAL A 15 6.78 8.83 11.87
CA VAL A 15 5.92 7.67 12.05
C VAL A 15 6.32 6.78 10.89
N ASP A 16 7.27 5.88 11.15
CA ASP A 16 7.44 4.71 10.30
C ASP A 16 6.06 4.08 10.26
N ALA A 17 5.40 4.21 9.11
CA ALA A 17 4.17 3.51 8.85
C ALA A 17 4.57 2.04 8.73
N THR A 18 4.70 1.37 9.88
CA THR A 18 5.02 -0.05 9.97
C THR A 18 4.15 -0.80 8.99
N GLU A 19 4.77 -1.51 8.05
CA GLU A 19 4.05 -2.35 7.09
C GLU A 19 3.13 -3.30 7.89
N ILE A 20 1.84 -3.32 7.53
CA ILE A 20 0.84 -4.21 8.13
C ILE A 20 1.30 -5.67 8.02
N CYS A 21 2.02 -5.99 6.94
CA CYS A 21 2.40 -7.34 6.57
C CYS A 21 3.89 -7.65 6.77
N GLY A 22 4.64 -6.84 7.52
CA GLY A 22 6.11 -6.94 7.62
C GLY A 22 6.66 -8.31 8.08
N ASP A 23 5.90 -9.06 8.88
CA ASP A 23 6.31 -10.38 9.38
C ASP A 23 5.85 -11.56 8.50
N TRP A 24 5.18 -11.30 7.38
CA TRP A 24 4.71 -12.35 6.48
C TRP A 24 5.82 -12.77 5.51
N GLU A 25 5.98 -14.06 5.32
CA GLU A 25 6.94 -14.61 4.35
C GLU A 25 6.56 -14.18 2.93
N LYS A 26 7.42 -13.37 2.30
CA LYS A 26 7.22 -12.91 0.92
C LYS A 26 7.66 -14.02 -0.04
N LYS A 27 6.74 -14.48 -0.89
CA LYS A 27 6.96 -15.57 -1.86
C LYS A 27 7.35 -15.07 -3.27
N ILE A 28 7.35 -13.75 -3.47
CA ILE A 28 7.60 -13.08 -4.75
C ILE A 28 9.06 -12.65 -4.78
N GLU A 29 9.71 -12.74 -5.95
CA GLU A 29 11.08 -12.23 -6.13
C GLU A 29 11.17 -10.73 -5.82
N PRO A 30 12.20 -10.26 -5.09
CA PRO A 30 12.26 -8.89 -4.56
C PRO A 30 12.13 -7.77 -5.59
N ASP A 31 12.59 -7.98 -6.82
CA ASP A 31 12.54 -7.02 -7.92
C ASP A 31 11.15 -6.92 -8.58
N MET A 32 10.32 -7.93 -8.40
CA MET A 32 8.96 -7.98 -8.93
C MET A 32 7.92 -7.49 -7.93
N GLN A 33 8.27 -7.32 -6.65
CA GLN A 33 7.35 -6.94 -5.58
C GLN A 33 6.82 -5.50 -5.74
N ILE A 34 5.53 -5.32 -5.51
CA ILE A 34 4.91 -4.01 -5.28
C ILE A 34 4.89 -3.76 -3.77
N ASN A 35 5.47 -2.65 -3.31
CA ASN A 35 5.61 -2.41 -1.87
C ASN A 35 4.28 -2.04 -1.24
N GLU A 36 4.12 -2.34 0.06
CA GLU A 36 2.90 -2.00 0.78
C GLU A 36 2.63 -0.48 0.76
N ALA A 37 3.70 0.30 0.77
CA ALA A 37 3.68 1.76 0.69
C ALA A 37 3.08 2.28 -0.62
N ASP A 38 3.15 1.51 -1.72
CA ASP A 38 2.68 1.94 -3.03
C ASP A 38 1.15 1.84 -3.18
N PHE A 39 0.47 1.13 -2.27
CA PHE A 39 -1.00 1.04 -2.23
C PHE A 39 -1.61 2.28 -1.57
N THR A 40 -1.45 3.44 -2.22
CA THR A 40 -2.02 4.73 -1.81
C THR A 40 -3.29 5.06 -2.59
N LYS A 41 -4.09 5.99 -2.06
CA LYS A 41 -5.27 6.51 -2.76
C LYS A 41 -4.89 7.15 -4.10
N GLU A 42 -3.77 7.87 -4.13
CA GLU A 42 -3.26 8.54 -5.32
C GLU A 42 -2.91 7.52 -6.41
N ASN A 43 -2.12 6.49 -6.07
CA ASN A 43 -1.73 5.45 -7.03
C ASN A 43 -2.94 4.64 -7.54
N ALA A 44 -3.93 4.40 -6.69
CA ALA A 44 -5.18 3.76 -7.10
C ALA A 44 -5.99 4.63 -8.07
N LEU A 45 -6.12 5.94 -7.81
CA LEU A 45 -6.82 6.87 -8.69
C LEU A 45 -6.08 7.08 -10.03
N ASN A 46 -4.76 7.20 -9.99
CA ASN A 46 -3.93 7.28 -11.19
C ASN A 46 -4.07 6.00 -12.02
N SER A 47 -4.01 4.82 -11.40
CA SER A 47 -4.20 3.55 -12.09
C SER A 47 -5.59 3.41 -12.70
N HIS A 48 -6.64 3.88 -12.01
CA HIS A 48 -8.00 3.92 -12.56
C HIS A 48 -8.08 4.82 -13.80
N LYS A 49 -7.47 6.02 -13.76
CA LYS A 49 -7.40 6.92 -14.91
C LYS A 49 -6.68 6.25 -16.08
N THR A 50 -5.52 5.63 -15.82
CA THR A 50 -4.73 4.96 -16.87
C THR A 50 -5.49 3.81 -17.51
N ILE A 51 -6.22 3.00 -16.73
CA ILE A 51 -7.09 1.95 -17.31
C ILE A 51 -8.11 2.56 -18.29
N GLY A 52 -8.72 3.70 -17.93
CA GLY A 52 -9.61 4.44 -18.83
C GLY A 52 -8.92 4.84 -20.14
N GLU A 53 -7.71 5.38 -20.06
CA GLU A 53 -6.90 5.78 -21.23
C GLU A 53 -6.51 4.57 -22.11
N LEU A 54 -6.19 3.41 -21.51
CA LEU A 54 -5.92 2.17 -22.25
C LEU A 54 -7.17 1.67 -22.99
N ILE A 55 -8.35 1.77 -22.36
CA ILE A 55 -9.63 1.42 -22.99
C ILE A 55 -9.94 2.35 -24.17
N GLU A 56 -9.81 3.67 -23.96
CA GLU A 56 -10.10 4.68 -24.99
C GLU A 56 -9.14 4.57 -26.18
N SER A 57 -7.86 4.33 -25.92
CA SER A 57 -6.85 4.21 -26.97
C SER A 57 -6.91 2.88 -27.72
N GLY A 58 -7.35 1.80 -27.05
CA GLY A 58 -7.29 0.44 -27.56
C GLY A 58 -5.87 -0.08 -27.82
N LYS A 59 -4.84 0.61 -27.31
CA LYS A 59 -3.43 0.29 -27.53
C LYS A 59 -2.74 0.08 -26.19
N PHE A 60 -2.50 -1.18 -25.86
CA PHE A 60 -1.84 -1.56 -24.61
C PHE A 60 -1.23 -2.95 -24.73
N GLU A 61 -0.19 -3.18 -23.94
CA GLU A 61 0.33 -4.52 -23.67
C GLU A 61 -0.57 -5.22 -22.65
N TRP A 62 -0.71 -6.54 -22.78
CA TRP A 62 -1.65 -7.34 -21.97
C TRP A 62 -1.45 -7.19 -20.46
N PHE A 63 -0.21 -6.94 -20.02
CA PHE A 63 0.15 -6.81 -18.61
C PHE A 63 -0.22 -5.46 -18.00
N GLN A 64 -0.30 -4.39 -18.80
CA GLN A 64 -0.55 -3.03 -18.31
C GLN A 64 -1.86 -2.92 -17.53
N PRO A 65 -3.04 -3.34 -18.05
CA PRO A 65 -4.27 -3.28 -17.29
C PRO A 65 -4.22 -4.15 -16.02
N LEU A 66 -3.53 -5.28 -16.04
CA LEU A 66 -3.39 -6.16 -14.88
C LEU A 66 -2.57 -5.50 -13.76
N ASN A 67 -1.44 -4.88 -14.10
CA ASN A 67 -0.60 -4.16 -13.14
C ASN A 67 -1.38 -2.99 -12.51
N HIS A 68 -2.10 -2.21 -13.31
CA HIS A 68 -2.94 -1.13 -12.78
C HIS A 68 -4.09 -1.61 -11.89
N GLN A 69 -4.70 -2.75 -12.21
CA GLN A 69 -5.73 -3.36 -11.36
C GLN A 69 -5.19 -3.73 -9.97
N LYS A 70 -3.93 -4.16 -9.86
CA LYS A 70 -3.30 -4.48 -8.57
C LYS A 70 -3.23 -3.27 -7.64
N PHE A 71 -2.89 -2.08 -8.15
CA PHE A 71 -2.87 -0.85 -7.34
C PHE A 71 -4.26 -0.49 -6.80
N ILE A 72 -5.30 -0.63 -7.64
CA ILE A 72 -6.68 -0.35 -7.23
C ILE A 72 -7.11 -1.35 -6.17
N TYR A 73 -6.94 -2.66 -6.44
CA TYR A 73 -7.40 -3.71 -5.54
C TYR A 73 -6.62 -3.73 -4.22
N GLY A 74 -5.29 -3.62 -4.29
CA GLY A 74 -4.41 -3.56 -3.14
C GLY A 74 -4.71 -2.37 -2.23
N TYR A 75 -4.98 -1.18 -2.79
CA TYR A 75 -5.41 -0.02 -2.00
C TYR A 75 -6.74 -0.27 -1.27
N LEU A 76 -7.73 -0.87 -1.94
CA LEU A 76 -9.02 -1.19 -1.31
C LEU A 76 -8.87 -2.20 -0.17
N LEU A 77 -8.01 -3.22 -0.34
CA LEU A 77 -7.68 -4.16 0.71
C LEU A 77 -6.96 -3.49 1.88
N LYS A 78 -5.92 -2.67 1.60
CA LYS A 78 -5.20 -1.90 2.63
C LYS A 78 -6.16 -1.02 3.44
N LYS A 79 -7.07 -0.31 2.77
CA LYS A 79 -8.03 0.55 3.45
C LYS A 79 -9.00 -0.24 4.34
N ARG A 80 -9.45 -1.43 3.90
CA ARG A 80 -10.27 -2.33 4.72
C ARG A 80 -9.51 -2.86 5.93
N ALA A 81 -8.25 -3.25 5.77
CA ALA A 81 -7.39 -3.69 6.85
C ALA A 81 -7.20 -2.58 7.90
N LEU A 82 -6.83 -1.37 7.47
CA LEU A 82 -6.65 -0.21 8.36
C LEU A 82 -7.93 0.14 9.12
N ASN A 83 -9.09 0.16 8.45
CA ASN A 83 -10.36 0.43 9.12
C ASN A 83 -10.72 -0.66 10.15
N ALA A 84 -10.36 -1.93 9.90
CA ALA A 84 -10.59 -3.03 10.83
C ALA A 84 -9.68 -2.91 12.07
N ILE A 85 -8.41 -2.53 11.87
CA ILE A 85 -7.45 -2.25 12.94
C ILE A 85 -7.95 -1.10 13.81
N GLU A 86 -8.34 0.02 13.21
CA GLU A 86 -8.87 1.19 13.91
C GLU A 86 -10.10 0.86 14.77
N ALA A 87 -11.01 0.02 14.25
CA ALA A 87 -12.24 -0.35 14.94
C ALA A 87 -12.04 -1.35 16.10
N ARG A 88 -11.02 -2.21 16.03
CA ARG A 88 -10.77 -3.29 17.01
C ARG A 88 -9.69 -2.93 18.03
N GLY A 89 -8.85 -1.94 17.73
CA GLY A 89 -7.63 -1.66 18.46
C GLY A 89 -6.49 -2.61 18.05
N GLU A 90 -5.31 -2.42 18.64
CA GLU A 90 -4.08 -3.12 18.24
C GLU A 90 -3.98 -4.59 18.70
N GLN A 91 -4.95 -5.08 19.48
CA GLN A 91 -4.95 -6.49 19.90
C GLN A 91 -5.37 -7.40 18.74
N GLU A 92 -4.55 -8.41 18.49
CA GLU A 92 -4.80 -9.46 17.49
C GLU A 92 -5.02 -8.97 16.05
N ILE A 93 -4.35 -7.88 15.63
CA ILE A 93 -4.42 -7.34 14.26
C ILE A 93 -4.35 -8.43 13.19
N LYS A 94 -3.48 -9.44 13.36
CA LYS A 94 -3.29 -10.54 12.40
C LYS A 94 -4.46 -11.53 12.32
N SER A 95 -5.30 -11.65 13.35
CA SER A 95 -6.50 -12.50 13.33
C SER A 95 -7.66 -11.82 12.59
N LEU A 96 -7.54 -10.52 12.31
CA LEU A 96 -8.54 -9.79 11.54
C LEU A 96 -8.54 -10.29 10.10
N TYR A 97 -9.66 -10.87 9.68
CA TYR A 97 -9.86 -11.35 8.31
C TYR A 97 -9.49 -10.32 7.22
N ALA A 98 -9.73 -9.03 7.47
CA ALA A 98 -9.35 -7.96 6.54
C ALA A 98 -7.82 -7.80 6.40
N VAL A 99 -7.09 -7.96 7.50
CA VAL A 99 -5.61 -7.93 7.52
C VAL A 99 -5.06 -9.17 6.84
N GLU A 100 -5.58 -10.36 7.16
CA GLU A 100 -5.20 -11.61 6.51
C GLU A 100 -5.40 -11.55 4.99
N LYS A 101 -6.56 -11.02 4.54
CA LYS A 101 -6.85 -10.83 3.12
C LYS A 101 -5.86 -9.91 2.44
N PHE A 102 -5.50 -8.80 3.08
CA PHE A 102 -4.52 -7.86 2.55
C PHE A 102 -3.12 -8.47 2.50
N CYS A 103 -2.65 -9.10 3.59
CA CYS A 103 -1.32 -9.68 3.63
C CYS A 103 -1.15 -10.89 2.73
N ARG A 104 -2.19 -11.71 2.53
CA ARG A 104 -2.16 -12.75 1.49
C ARG A 104 -1.99 -12.15 0.10
N PHE A 105 -2.72 -11.09 -0.22
CA PHE A 105 -2.52 -10.37 -1.48
C PHE A 105 -1.08 -9.83 -1.62
N ILE A 106 -0.52 -9.24 -0.56
CA ILE A 106 0.88 -8.75 -0.57
C ILE A 106 1.88 -9.85 -0.91
N VAL A 107 1.74 -11.04 -0.32
CA VAL A 107 2.75 -12.10 -0.51
C VAL A 107 2.52 -13.01 -1.71
N GLU A 108 1.32 -13.02 -2.29
CA GLU A 108 0.97 -13.93 -3.40
C GLU A 108 0.69 -13.20 -4.72
N ASP A 109 0.15 -11.97 -4.66
CA ASP A 109 -0.43 -11.30 -5.84
C ASP A 109 0.16 -9.91 -6.11
N ALA A 110 0.80 -9.26 -5.14
CA ALA A 110 1.36 -7.91 -5.27
C ALA A 110 2.71 -7.90 -5.99
N PHE A 111 2.71 -8.32 -7.25
CA PHE A 111 3.87 -8.30 -8.13
C PHE A 111 3.57 -7.68 -9.50
N TYR A 112 4.56 -7.08 -10.13
CA TYR A 112 4.48 -6.62 -11.51
C TYR A 112 4.54 -7.79 -12.47
N TYR A 113 3.66 -7.79 -13.47
CA TYR A 113 3.86 -8.53 -14.71
C TYR A 113 4.80 -7.73 -15.61
N ASP A 114 5.76 -8.40 -16.26
CA ASP A 114 6.72 -7.82 -17.21
C ASP A 114 6.51 -8.31 -18.66
#